data_AF-K0BBJ0-F1
#
_entry.id   AF-K0BBJ0-F1
#
_cell.length_a   1.000
_cell.length_b   1.000
_cell.length_c   1.000
_cell.angle_alpha   90.00
_cell.angle_beta   90.00
_cell.angle_gamma   90.00
#
_symmetry.space_group_name_H-M   'P 1'
#
loop_
_entity.id
_entity.type
_entity.pdbx_description
1 polymer ?
#
loop_
_entity_poly.entity_id
_entity_poly.type
_entity_poly.pdbx_seq_one_letter_code
_entity_poly.pdbx_strand_id
1 'polypeptide(L)' 'MATREDLRNDILKATEEQQKLMDLRKPFLGSKDNEDQMNAFRITTQIMKYEDFIRDTEKQLRTMK' A
#
# COMPACT_ATOMS: atom_id res chain seq x y z
N MET A 1 14.96 -2.62 18.61
CA MET A 1 15.14 -2.23 17.20
C MET A 1 14.53 -3.33 16.35
N ALA A 2 13.79 -2.98 15.30
CA ALA A 2 13.37 -3.98 14.31
C ALA A 2 14.62 -4.58 13.65
N THR A 3 14.64 -5.89 13.48
CA THR A 3 15.69 -6.60 12.75
C THR A 3 15.51 -6.41 11.24
N ARG A 4 16.54 -6.76 10.46
CA ARG A 4 16.42 -6.76 8.98
C ARG A 4 15.34 -7.73 8.49
N GLU A 5 15.12 -8.81 9.23
CA GLU A 5 14.08 -9.79 8.90
C GLU A 5 12.68 -9.25 9.21
N ASP A 6 12.51 -8.54 10.33
CA ASP A 6 11.25 -7.85 10.65
C ASP A 6 10.85 -6.87 9.54
N LEU A 7 11.77 -6.01 9.10
CA LEU A 7 11.48 -5.03 8.04
C LEU A 7 11.16 -5.68 6.68
N ARG A 8 11.79 -6.82 6.36
CA ARG A 8 11.45 -7.59 5.15
C ARG A 8 10.05 -8.18 5.24
N ASN A 9 9.71 -8.73 6.40
CA ASN A 9 8.37 -9.26 6.65
C ASN A 9 7.30 -8.16 6.62
N ASP A 10 7.62 -6.98 7.13
CA ASP A 10 6.72 -5.82 7.09
C ASP A 10 6.48 -5.35 5.64
N ILE A 11 7.52 -5.28 4.80
CA ILE A 11 7.36 -4.98 3.36
C ILE A 11 6.50 -6.02 2.67
N LEU A 12 6.72 -7.32 2.95
CA LEU A 12 5.96 -8.40 2.32
C LEU A 12 4.46 -8.28 2.66
N LYS A 13 4.14 -8.13 3.95
CA LYS A 13 2.76 -7.93 4.41
C LYS A 13 2.13 -6.67 3.83
N ALA A 14 2.87 -5.55 3.83
CA ALA A 14 2.37 -4.29 3.28
C ALA A 14 2.09 -4.39 1.77
N THR A 15 2.94 -5.09 1.02
CA THR A 15 2.74 -5.35 -0.41
C THR A 15 1.50 -6.20 -0.65
N GLU A 16 1.28 -7.25 0.15
CA GLU A 16 0.08 -8.09 0.04
C GLU A 16 -1.20 -7.30 0.31
N GLU A 17 -1.22 -6.47 1.36
CA GLU A 17 -2.38 -5.62 1.67
C GLU A 17 -2.60 -4.54 0.61
N GLN A 18 -1.53 -3.92 0.10
CA GLN A 18 -1.60 -2.97 -1.01
C GLN A 18 -2.24 -3.61 -2.24
N GLN A 19 -1.82 -4.83 -2.59
CA GLN A 19 -2.36 -5.57 -3.74
C GLN A 19 -3.86 -5.88 -3.57
N LYS A 20 -4.29 -6.32 -2.37
CA LYS A 20 -5.72 -6.53 -2.08
C LYS A 20 -6.54 -5.26 -2.28
N LEU A 21 -6.02 -4.10 -1.86
CA LEU A 21 -6.68 -2.81 -2.07
C LEU A 21 -6.72 -2.42 -3.55
N MET A 22 -5.65 -2.69 -4.30
CA MET A 22 -5.63 -2.46 -5.75
C MET A 22 -6.70 -3.30 -6.45
N ASP A 23 -6.86 -4.56 -6.06
CA ASP A 23 -7.88 -5.45 -6.59
C ASP A 23 -9.29 -5.01 -6.18
N LEU A 24 -9.48 -4.60 -4.92
CA LEU A 24 -10.73 -4.03 -4.41
C LEU A 24 -11.13 -2.74 -5.14
N ARG A 25 -10.15 -1.92 -5.54
CA ARG A 25 -10.39 -0.67 -6.26
C ARG A 25 -10.89 -0.89 -7.69
N LYS A 26 -10.44 -1.95 -8.36
CA LYS A 26 -10.65 -2.18 -9.80
C LYS A 26 -12.10 -1.96 -10.27
N PRO A 27 -13.14 -2.48 -9.59
CA PRO A 27 -14.53 -2.32 -10.04
C PRO A 27 -15.01 -0.88 -10.08
N PHE A 28 -14.45 0.01 -9.24
CA PHE A 28 -14.86 1.41 -9.14
C PHE A 28 -14.16 2.32 -10.16
N LEU A 29 -13.11 1.83 -10.82
CA LEU A 29 -12.32 2.64 -11.74
C LEU A 29 -13.10 2.96 -13.01
N GLY A 30 -13.16 4.25 -13.36
CA GLY A 30 -13.84 4.73 -14.56
C GLY A 30 -15.36 4.87 -14.42
N SER A 31 -15.93 4.52 -13.25
CA SER A 31 -17.36 4.73 -12.97
C SER A 31 -17.71 6.22 -13.08
N LYS A 32 -18.92 6.49 -13.60
CA LYS A 32 -19.52 7.83 -13.63
C LYS A 32 -20.38 8.10 -12.39
N ASP A 33 -20.66 7.06 -11.61
CA ASP A 33 -21.35 7.19 -10.35
C ASP A 33 -20.46 7.87 -9.30
N ASN A 34 -21.02 8.81 -8.55
CA ASN A 34 -20.28 9.62 -7.60
C ASN A 34 -19.85 8.83 -6.35
N GLU A 35 -20.64 7.86 -5.92
CA GLU A 35 -20.30 6.99 -4.79
C GLU A 35 -19.14 6.07 -5.15
N ASP A 36 -19.17 5.47 -6.35
CA ASP A 36 -18.06 4.68 -6.87
C ASP A 36 -16.78 5.51 -7.00
N GLN A 37 -16.87 6.74 -7.52
CA GLN A 37 -15.72 7.65 -7.61
C GLN A 37 -15.13 7.96 -6.23
N MET A 38 -15.99 8.21 -5.24
CA MET A 38 -15.55 8.45 -3.87
C MET A 38 -14.91 7.20 -3.24
N ASN A 39 -15.47 6.02 -3.51
CA ASN A 39 -14.89 4.75 -3.07
C ASN A 39 -13.52 4.49 -3.72
N ALA A 40 -13.40 4.71 -5.03
CA ALA A 40 -12.13 4.61 -5.75
C ALA A 40 -11.07 5.56 -5.19
N PHE A 41 -11.47 6.80 -4.88
CA PHE A 41 -10.59 7.79 -4.26
C PHE A 41 -10.12 7.35 -2.88
N ARG A 42 -11.05 6.95 -1.99
CA ARG A 42 -10.72 6.48 -0.63
C ARG A 42 -9.73 5.30 -0.67
N ILE A 43 -9.99 4.29 -1.50
CA ILE A 43 -9.11 3.13 -1.62
C ILE A 43 -7.74 3.55 -2.18
N THR A 44 -7.71 4.48 -3.16
CA THR A 44 -6.44 5.01 -3.69
C THR A 44 -5.60 5.68 -2.60
N THR A 45 -6.20 6.48 -1.72
CA THR A 45 -5.44 7.10 -0.61
C THR A 45 -4.86 6.06 0.35
N GLN A 46 -5.51 4.91 0.55
CA GLN A 46 -4.98 3.83 1.37
C GLN A 46 -3.82 3.11 0.65
N ILE A 47 -3.94 2.84 -0.65
CA ILE A 47 -2.86 2.26 -1.48
C ILE A 47 -1.59 3.11 -1.39
N MET A 48 -1.72 4.44 -1.48
CA MET A 48 -0.59 5.37 -1.39
C MET A 48 0.11 5.32 -0.02
N LYS A 49 -0.64 5.15 1.07
CA LYS A 49 -0.04 5.00 2.40
C LYS A 49 0.84 3.76 2.51
N TYR A 50 0.40 2.65 1.89
CA TYR A 50 1.23 1.44 1.82
C TYR A 50 2.46 1.65 0.93
N GLU A 51 2.33 2.38 -0.18
CA GLU A 51 3.46 2.72 -1.05
C GLU A 51 4.54 3.52 -0.30
N ASP A 52 4.13 4.55 0.43
CA ASP A 52 5.02 5.34 1.28
C ASP A 52 5.70 4.49 2.36
N PHE A 53 4.92 3.64 3.05
CA PHE A 53 5.46 2.74 4.07
C PHE A 53 6.50 1.77 3.49
N ILE A 54 6.21 1.14 2.35
CA ILE A 54 7.12 0.20 1.69
C ILE A 54 8.42 0.93 1.31
N ARG A 55 8.31 2.10 0.66
CA ARG A 55 9.47 2.91 0.25
C ARG A 55 10.35 3.29 1.45
N ASP A 56 9.74 3.76 2.52
CA ASP A 56 10.47 4.24 3.70
C ASP A 56 11.13 3.06 4.44
N THR A 57 10.47 1.91 4.49
CA THR A 57 11.01 0.67 5.07
C THR A 57 12.17 0.11 4.25
N GLU A 58 12.07 0.13 2.92
CA GLU A 58 13.18 -0.22 2.03
C GLU A 58 14.38 0.71 2.23
N LYS A 59 14.15 2.01 2.38
CA LYS A 59 15.20 2.99 2.66
C LYS A 59 15.90 2.68 3.98
N GLN A 60 15.13 2.36 5.03
CA GLN A 60 15.69 1.94 6.31
C GLN A 60 16.58 0.70 6.16
N LEU A 61 16.09 -0.35 5.49
CA LEU A 61 16.84 -1.58 5.23
C LEU A 61 18.18 -1.34 4.53
N ARG A 62 18.26 -0.37 3.60
CA ARG A 62 19.51 -0.02 2.91
C ARG A 62 20.52 0.68 3.83
N THR A 63 20.05 1.39 4.85
CA THR A 63 20.89 2.15 5.79
C THR A 63 21.31 1.37 7.03
N MET A 64 20.65 0.25 7.33
CA MET A 64 21.02 -0.62 8.44
C MET A 64 22.37 -1.31 8.16
N LYS A 65 23.36 -0.99 8.99
CA LYS A 65 24.68 -1.61 9.00
C LYS A 65 24.66 -2.91 9.80
#